data_AF-A0A1X0RHF3-F1
#
_entry.id   AF-A0A1X0RHF3-F1
#
_cell.length_a   1.000
_cell.length_b   1.000
_cell.length_c   1.000
_cell.angle_alpha   90.00
_cell.angle_beta   90.00
_cell.angle_gamma   90.00
#
_symmetry.space_group_name_H-M   'P 1'
#
loop_
_entity.id
_entity.type
_entity.pdbx_description
1 polymer ?
#
loop_
_entity_poly.entity_id
_entity_poly.type
_entity_poly.pdbx_seq_one_letter_code
_entity_poly.pdbx_strand_id
1 'polypeptide(L)'
;MYCAIINVFSHTHNSDLEESEHNVTDYSLPKEHVPGSDLISKAVLVDTRIINITSKNLVNAPEDQYTAAPNEFLNKCACDVLYLPKAIDSEYPPIMIEVQKDVNEKYMYRAVKYSTLVYKRYEKYPVVLIVGVS
;
A
#
# COMPACT_ATOMS: atom_id res chain seq x y z
N MET A 1 -0.64 5.02 -18.33
CA MET A 1 -0.90 4.67 -16.92
C MET A 1 -0.74 3.17 -16.80
N TYR A 2 0.32 2.69 -16.16
CA TYR A 2 0.50 1.26 -15.90
C TYR A 2 -0.08 0.98 -14.51
N CYS A 3 -1.09 0.11 -14.46
CA CYS A 3 -1.72 -0.33 -13.22
C CYS A 3 -1.27 -1.77 -12.95
N ALA A 4 -0.62 -2.02 -11.83
CA ALA A 4 -0.27 -3.36 -11.38
C ALA A 4 -1.19 -3.72 -10.20
N ILE A 5 -2.03 -4.74 -10.40
CA ILE A 5 -2.89 -5.30 -9.34
C ILE A 5 -2.23 -6.60 -8.88
N ILE A 6 -1.79 -6.65 -7.62
CA ILE A 6 -1.26 -7.87 -7.00
C ILE A 6 -2.30 -8.35 -5.99
N ASN A 7 -2.99 -9.44 -6.32
CA ASN A 7 -3.86 -10.15 -5.38
C ASN A 7 -3.00 -11.07 -4.51
N VAL A 8 -2.91 -10.80 -3.21
CA VAL A 8 -2.30 -11.71 -2.24
C VAL A 8 -3.41 -12.53 -1.60
N PHE A 9 -3.63 -13.75 -2.11
CA PHE A 9 -4.52 -14.72 -1.46
C PHE A 9 -3.77 -15.42 -0.33
N SER A 10 -4.23 -15.27 0.92
CA SER A 10 -3.86 -16.19 2.00
C SER A 10 -4.75 -17.43 1.95
N HIS A 11 -4.24 -18.55 1.45
CA HIS A 11 -4.89 -19.85 1.58
C HIS A 11 -4.69 -20.38 3.00
N THR A 12 -5.75 -20.44 3.80
CA THR A 12 -5.77 -21.29 4.99
C THR A 12 -6.28 -22.67 4.59
N HIS A 13 -5.40 -23.66 4.66
CA HIS A 13 -5.69 -25.07 4.45
C HIS A 13 -6.48 -25.60 5.66
N ASN A 14 -7.63 -26.23 5.41
CA ASN A 14 -8.45 -26.85 6.44
C ASN A 14 -8.00 -28.30 6.63
N SER A 15 -7.59 -28.66 7.84
CA SER A 15 -7.43 -30.06 8.24
C SER A 15 -7.93 -30.21 9.67
N ASP A 16 -9.05 -30.92 9.80
CA ASP A 16 -9.71 -31.27 11.06
C ASP A 16 -8.83 -32.23 11.88
N LEU A 17 -8.53 -31.91 13.14
CA LEU A 17 -8.33 -32.85 14.26
C LEU A 17 -8.60 -32.13 15.60
N GLU A 18 -9.36 -32.80 16.48
CA GLU A 18 -9.97 -32.30 17.71
C GLU A 18 -9.03 -32.14 18.93
N GLU A 19 -9.48 -31.27 19.83
CA GLU A 19 -9.25 -31.14 21.29
C GLU A 19 -7.86 -30.83 21.89
N SER A 20 -7.70 -29.61 22.41
CA SER A 20 -7.63 -29.39 23.88
C SER A 20 -7.83 -27.90 24.20
N GLU A 21 -8.86 -27.61 25.00
CA GLU A 21 -9.19 -26.26 25.45
C GLU A 21 -8.15 -25.73 26.44
N HIS A 22 -7.19 -24.96 25.95
CA HIS A 22 -6.54 -23.92 26.75
C HIS A 22 -7.03 -22.57 26.25
N ASN A 23 -7.84 -21.91 27.08
CA ASN A 23 -8.42 -20.59 26.84
C ASN A 23 -7.31 -19.53 26.75
N VAL A 24 -6.80 -19.31 25.52
CA VAL A 24 -5.94 -18.19 25.13
C VAL A 24 -6.79 -17.20 24.35
N THR A 25 -7.86 -16.66 24.94
CA THR A 25 -8.69 -15.67 24.26
C THR A 25 -9.01 -14.49 25.16
N ASP A 26 -8.04 -13.57 25.30
CA ASP A 26 -8.34 -12.15 25.12
C ASP A 26 -7.08 -11.33 24.80
N TYR A 27 -6.44 -11.60 23.67
CA TYR A 27 -5.59 -10.57 23.06
C TYR A 27 -6.49 -9.64 22.25
N SER A 28 -7.18 -8.73 22.94
CA SER A 28 -7.87 -7.63 22.27
C SER A 28 -6.81 -6.68 21.73
N LEU A 29 -6.64 -6.69 20.40
CA LEU A 29 -5.82 -5.71 19.71
C LEU A 29 -6.36 -4.30 20.07
N PRO A 30 -5.49 -3.34 20.40
CA PRO A 30 -5.93 -1.96 20.60
C PRO A 30 -6.78 -1.51 19.41
N LYS A 31 -7.77 -0.63 19.62
CA LYS A 31 -8.70 -0.17 18.56
C LYS A 31 -8.02 0.48 17.34
N GLU A 32 -6.73 0.75 17.42
CA GLU A 32 -5.89 1.25 16.34
C GLU A 32 -5.33 0.13 15.45
N HIS A 33 -5.47 -1.14 15.87
CA HIS A 33 -4.89 -2.32 15.25
C HIS A 33 -5.98 -3.27 14.72
N VAL A 34 -7.25 -2.85 14.75
CA VAL A 34 -8.36 -3.61 14.17
C VAL A 34 -8.22 -3.62 12.65
N PRO A 35 -8.48 -4.77 11.98
CA PRO A 35 -8.54 -4.85 10.53
C PRO A 35 -9.47 -3.78 9.94
N GLY A 36 -8.98 -3.01 8.97
CA GLY A 36 -9.72 -1.90 8.32
C GLY A 36 -9.36 -0.48 8.79
N SER A 37 -8.43 -0.33 9.74
CA SER A 37 -7.82 0.98 10.08
C SER A 37 -6.63 1.35 9.18
N ASP A 38 -6.12 0.39 8.42
CA ASP A 38 -4.93 0.48 7.55
C ASP A 38 -3.64 0.92 8.26
N LEU A 39 -3.62 1.02 9.60
CA LEU A 39 -2.46 1.53 10.34
C LEU A 39 -1.28 0.56 10.32
N ILE A 40 -1.53 -0.75 10.46
CA ILE A 40 -0.48 -1.77 10.40
C ILE A 40 0.10 -1.86 8.99
N SER A 41 -0.76 -1.90 7.96
CA SER A 41 -0.30 -1.96 6.57
C SER A 41 0.53 -0.73 6.21
N LYS A 42 0.11 0.47 6.63
CA LYS A 42 0.89 1.70 6.46
C LYS A 42 2.25 1.64 7.18
N ALA A 43 2.29 1.16 8.42
CA ALA A 43 3.53 1.03 9.19
C ALA A 43 4.53 0.07 8.52
N VAL A 44 4.04 -1.04 7.95
CA VAL A 44 4.89 -1.98 7.20
C VAL A 44 5.39 -1.35 5.90
N LEU A 45 4.53 -0.63 5.17
CA LEU A 45 4.87 -0.03 3.88
C LEU A 45 5.89 1.10 3.99
N VAL A 46 6.04 1.76 5.14
CA VAL A 46 7.09 2.78 5.32
C VAL A 46 8.47 2.19 5.67
N ASP A 47 8.58 0.88 5.92
CA ASP A 47 9.87 0.21 6.15
C ASP A 47 10.75 0.25 4.89
N THR A 48 12.00 0.69 5.04
CA THR A 48 12.95 0.84 3.92
C THR A 48 13.15 -0.45 3.12
N ARG A 49 13.10 -1.62 3.76
CA ARG A 49 13.23 -2.91 3.07
C ARG A 49 12.03 -3.14 2.14
N ILE A 50 10.83 -2.81 2.59
CA ILE A 50 9.61 -2.92 1.79
C ILE A 50 9.64 -1.89 0.66
N ILE A 51 10.03 -0.65 0.93
CA ILE A 51 10.22 0.38 -0.11
C ILE A 51 11.16 -0.13 -1.21
N ASN A 52 12.34 -0.65 -0.83
CA ASN A 52 13.34 -1.16 -1.78
C ASN A 52 12.81 -2.35 -2.59
N ILE A 53 12.13 -3.29 -1.94
CA ILE A 53 11.51 -4.44 -2.63
C ILE A 53 10.47 -3.94 -3.63
N THR A 54 9.57 -3.05 -3.21
CA THR A 54 8.52 -2.53 -4.08
C THR A 54 9.08 -1.72 -5.25
N SER A 55 9.99 -0.78 -5.02
CA SER A 55 10.57 0.07 -6.07
C SER A 55 11.40 -0.74 -7.07
N LYS A 56 12.16 -1.74 -6.58
CA LYS A 56 12.92 -2.64 -7.45
C LYS A 56 11.99 -3.45 -8.35
N ASN A 57 10.91 -4.01 -7.81
CA ASN A 57 10.03 -4.88 -8.60
C ASN A 57 9.08 -4.11 -9.54
N LEU A 58 8.65 -2.90 -9.18
CA LEU A 58 7.70 -2.14 -9.99
C LEU A 58 8.36 -1.30 -11.08
N VAL A 59 9.54 -0.74 -10.80
CA VAL A 59 10.19 0.24 -11.69
C VAL A 59 11.67 -0.04 -11.91
N ASN A 60 12.19 -1.19 -11.46
CA ASN A 60 13.60 -1.57 -11.58
C ASN A 60 14.56 -0.53 -10.97
N ALA A 61 14.12 0.18 -9.93
CA ALA A 61 14.98 1.11 -9.23
C ALA A 61 16.01 0.36 -8.36
N PRO A 62 17.27 0.81 -8.32
CA PRO A 62 18.24 0.36 -7.34
C PRO A 62 17.74 0.56 -5.91
N GLU A 63 18.37 -0.16 -4.98
CA GLU A 63 18.09 0.03 -3.56
C GLU A 63 18.41 1.47 -3.12
N ASP A 64 17.67 1.91 -2.10
CA ASP A 64 17.83 3.21 -1.44
C ASP A 64 17.52 4.44 -2.33
N GLN A 65 16.87 4.26 -3.48
CA GLN A 65 16.49 5.36 -4.38
C GLN A 65 15.17 6.03 -4.02
N TYR A 66 14.34 5.40 -3.18
CA TYR A 66 13.02 5.89 -2.83
C TYR A 66 12.89 6.16 -1.33
N THR A 67 11.91 7.00 -0.98
CA THR A 67 11.50 7.24 0.40
C THR A 67 9.98 7.45 0.48
N ALA A 68 9.40 7.16 1.64
CA ALA A 68 8.00 7.49 1.91
C ALA A 68 7.84 9.01 2.03
N ALA A 69 6.78 9.54 1.39
CA ALA A 69 6.49 10.96 1.32
C ALA A 69 5.12 11.28 1.95
N PRO A 70 4.85 12.55 2.29
CA PRO A 70 3.51 12.99 2.67
C PRO A 70 2.48 12.60 1.60
N ASN A 71 1.43 11.93 2.03
CA ASN A 71 0.40 11.33 1.19
C ASN A 71 -0.90 12.17 1.11
N GLU A 72 -0.96 13.29 1.84
CA GLU A 72 -2.09 14.21 1.86
C GLU A 72 -2.07 15.22 0.69
N PHE A 73 -3.22 15.37 0.04
CA PHE A 73 -3.44 16.29 -1.06
C PHE A 73 -4.23 17.53 -0.61
N LEU A 74 -4.16 18.61 -1.40
CA LEU A 74 -4.76 19.93 -1.08
C LEU A 74 -6.27 19.89 -0.80
N ASN A 75 -6.97 18.86 -1.27
CA ASN A 75 -8.42 18.65 -1.06
C ASN A 75 -8.73 17.77 0.16
N LYS A 76 -7.78 17.60 1.09
CA LYS A 76 -7.88 16.71 2.25
C LYS A 76 -8.11 15.23 1.91
N CYS A 77 -7.92 14.84 0.64
CA CYS A 77 -7.83 13.44 0.28
C CYS A 77 -6.39 12.97 0.52
N ALA A 78 -6.21 11.71 0.87
CA ALA A 78 -4.90 11.08 0.95
C ALA A 78 -4.95 9.71 0.27
N CYS A 79 -3.85 9.35 -0.39
CA CYS A 79 -3.57 7.95 -0.71
C CYS A 79 -3.04 7.25 0.55
N ASP A 80 -3.06 5.92 0.58
CA ASP A 80 -2.53 5.23 1.76
C ASP A 80 -1.03 5.47 1.94
N VAL A 81 -0.23 5.25 0.90
CA VAL A 81 1.21 5.50 0.92
C VAL A 81 1.70 6.03 -0.43
N LEU A 82 2.63 6.98 -0.39
CA LEU A 82 3.31 7.53 -1.56
C LEU A 82 4.81 7.38 -1.40
N TYR A 83 5.47 6.74 -2.35
CA TYR A 83 6.92 6.77 -2.46
C TYR A 83 7.36 7.77 -3.53
N LEU A 84 8.40 8.52 -3.22
CA LEU A 84 9.07 9.42 -4.14
C LEU A 84 10.54 9.04 -4.30
N PRO A 85 11.10 9.21 -5.51
CA PRO A 85 12.54 9.18 -5.68
C PRO A 85 13.21 10.24 -4.79
N LYS A 86 14.34 9.89 -4.17
CA LYS A 86 15.10 10.84 -3.32
C LYS A 86 15.76 11.95 -4.13
N ALA A 87 16.20 11.64 -5.35
CA ALA A 87 16.79 12.63 -6.25
C ALA A 87 15.69 13.45 -6.94
N ILE A 88 15.82 14.77 -6.92
CA ILE A 88 14.83 15.74 -7.42
C ILE A 88 14.63 15.59 -8.93
N ASP A 89 15.71 15.33 -9.64
CA ASP A 89 15.81 15.15 -11.09
C ASP A 89 15.78 13.67 -11.52
N SER A 90 15.43 12.77 -10.59
CA SER A 90 15.33 11.35 -10.89
C SER A 90 14.34 11.10 -12.03
N GLU A 91 14.70 10.26 -13.00
CA GLU A 91 13.79 9.82 -14.06
C GLU A 91 12.66 8.94 -13.54
N TYR A 92 12.84 8.30 -12.39
CA TYR A 92 11.88 7.37 -11.82
C TYR A 92 10.53 8.04 -11.49
N PRO A 93 9.40 7.34 -11.70
CA PRO A 93 8.07 7.88 -11.40
C PRO A 93 7.75 7.78 -9.89
N PRO A 94 6.84 8.61 -9.36
CA PRO A 94 6.23 8.35 -8.06
C PRO A 94 5.58 6.95 -8.02
N ILE A 95 5.52 6.33 -6.84
CA ILE A 95 4.79 5.06 -6.64
C ILE A 95 3.69 5.31 -5.62
N MET A 96 2.44 5.15 -6.02
CA MET A 96 1.28 5.30 -5.15
C MET A 96 0.76 3.91 -4.77
N ILE A 97 0.60 3.66 -3.48
CA ILE A 97 0.12 2.39 -2.95
C ILE A 97 -1.20 2.62 -2.22
N GLU A 98 -2.15 1.77 -2.52
CA GLU A 98 -3.46 1.75 -1.88
C GLU A 98 -3.74 0.33 -1.39
N VAL A 99 -4.21 0.20 -0.15
CA VAL A 99 -4.54 -1.07 0.49
C VAL A 99 -6.05 -1.10 0.70
N GLN A 100 -6.72 -2.13 0.20
CA GLN A 100 -8.18 -2.16 0.24
C GLN A 100 -8.72 -3.57 0.35
N LYS A 101 -9.75 -3.73 1.18
CA LYS A 101 -10.49 -4.99 1.27
C LYS A 101 -11.29 -5.27 -0.01
N ASP A 102 -12.15 -4.33 -0.37
CA ASP A 102 -13.01 -4.43 -1.55
C ASP A 102 -12.55 -3.51 -2.68
N VAL A 103 -11.84 -4.08 -3.66
CA VAL A 103 -11.43 -3.36 -4.88
C VAL A 103 -12.61 -3.33 -5.86
N ASN A 104 -13.37 -2.23 -5.86
CA ASN A 104 -14.51 -2.01 -6.74
C ASN A 104 -14.28 -0.80 -7.69
N GLU A 105 -15.23 -0.56 -8.60
CA GLU A 105 -15.13 0.54 -9.58
C GLU A 105 -14.98 1.91 -8.92
N LYS A 106 -15.69 2.17 -7.81
CA LYS A 106 -15.57 3.44 -7.08
C LYS A 106 -14.16 3.63 -6.51
N TYR A 107 -13.55 2.55 -6.04
CA TYR A 107 -12.18 2.56 -5.57
C TYR A 107 -11.17 2.78 -6.72
N MET A 108 -11.35 2.08 -7.85
CA MET A 108 -10.52 2.30 -9.04
C MET A 108 -10.60 3.75 -9.52
N TYR A 109 -11.80 4.35 -9.52
CA TYR A 109 -11.99 5.76 -9.84
C TYR A 109 -11.23 6.69 -8.87
N ARG A 110 -11.21 6.39 -7.57
CA ARG A 110 -10.42 7.14 -6.57
C ARG A 110 -8.93 7.06 -6.87
N ALA A 111 -8.41 5.87 -7.17
CA ALA A 111 -6.99 5.70 -7.52
C ALA A 111 -6.60 6.52 -8.78
N VAL A 112 -7.46 6.55 -9.80
CA VAL A 112 -7.26 7.41 -10.98
C VAL A 112 -7.27 8.89 -10.57
N LYS A 113 -8.24 9.32 -9.76
CA LYS A 113 -8.32 10.70 -9.28
C LYS A 113 -7.06 11.10 -8.50
N TYR A 114 -6.59 10.27 -7.57
CA TYR A 114 -5.37 10.55 -6.81
C TYR A 114 -4.14 10.60 -7.69
N SER A 115 -4.06 9.74 -8.72
CA SER A 115 -2.99 9.80 -9.71
C SER A 115 -2.91 11.15 -10.42
N THR A 116 -4.06 11.79 -10.71
CA THR A 116 -4.07 13.16 -11.27
C THR A 116 -3.56 14.22 -10.28
N LEU A 117 -3.76 14.02 -8.98
CA LEU A 117 -3.26 14.93 -7.94
C LEU A 117 -1.75 14.77 -7.75
N VAL A 118 -1.24 13.54 -7.79
CA VAL A 118 0.21 13.26 -7.81
C VAL A 118 0.85 13.91 -9.03
N TYR A 119 0.28 13.73 -10.22
CA TYR A 119 0.79 14.37 -11.44
C TYR A 119 0.81 15.89 -11.33
N LYS A 120 -0.25 16.52 -10.82
CA LYS A 120 -0.29 17.98 -10.63
C LYS A 120 0.78 18.49 -9.66
N ARG A 121 1.24 17.66 -8.71
CA ARG A 121 2.24 18.06 -7.72
C ARG A 121 3.67 17.79 -8.15
N TYR A 122 3.92 16.69 -8.87
CA TYR A 122 5.28 16.23 -9.19
C TYR A 122 5.56 16.17 -10.70
N GLU A 123 4.61 16.57 -11.54
CA GLU A 123 4.69 16.57 -13.00
C GLU A 123 5.00 15.20 -13.64
N LYS A 124 4.80 14.13 -12.87
CA LYS A 124 5.01 12.74 -13.26
C LYS A 124 3.84 11.86 -12.84
N TYR A 125 3.40 10.99 -13.75
CA TYR A 125 2.34 10.04 -13.44
C TYR A 125 2.88 8.96 -12.49
N PRO A 126 2.15 8.61 -11.43
CA PRO A 126 2.57 7.52 -10.57
C PRO A 126 2.38 6.17 -11.25
N VAL A 127 3.19 5.19 -10.82
CA VAL A 127 2.81 3.78 -10.88
C VAL A 127 1.91 3.49 -9.69
N VAL A 128 0.75 2.87 -9.94
CA VAL A 128 -0.22 2.56 -8.88
C VAL A 128 -0.15 1.07 -8.56
N LEU A 129 0.07 0.75 -7.28
CA LEU A 129 -0.03 -0.58 -6.71
C LEU A 129 -1.26 -0.66 -5.81
N ILE A 130 -2.16 -1.59 -6.12
CA ILE A 130 -3.32 -1.88 -5.28
C ILE A 130 -3.10 -3.23 -4.60
N VAL A 131 -3.15 -3.25 -3.27
CA VAL A 131 -3.03 -4.45 -2.44
C VAL A 131 -4.42 -4.83 -1.92
N GLY A 132 -4.98 -5.91 -2.46
CA GLY A 132 -6.21 -6.52 -1.96
C GLY A 132 -5.97 -7.27 -0.65
N VAL A 133 -6.81 -7.07 0.36
CA VAL A 133 -6.80 -7.85 1.62
C VAL A 133 -8.16 -8.53 1.82
N SER A 134 -8.20 -9.76 2.33
CA SER A 134 -9.45 -10.55 2.52
C SER A 134 -9.76 -10.74 4.00
#